data_AF-A0A1J5KIT0-F1
#
_entry.id   AF-A0A1J5KIT0-F1
#
_cell.length_a   1.000
_cell.length_b   1.000
_cell.length_c   1.000
_cell.angle_alpha   90.00
_cell.angle_beta   90.00
_cell.angle_gamma   90.00
#
_symmetry.space_group_name_H-M   'P 1'
#
loop_
_entity.id
_entity.type
_entity.pdbx_description
1 polymer ?
#
loop_
_entity_poly.entity_id
_entity_poly.type
_entity_poly.pdbx_seq_one_letter_code
_entity_poly.pdbx_strand_id
1 'polypeptide(L)'
;MIKAYSASITLTNHILERLLKLALIKDELKLERINFEKWNETYTADKFEEINNSTMFDTIKKCHERKLIDDEEKEHLTYIRQSIRNGFSHYTPKAILKDNYDTKTFTLRDRNHNEIKKIEMNYKDIPIFQSHYIDQFTREHALEYFDYVFVLINSIKNNLMIKHRSC
;
A
#
# COMPACT_ATOMS: atom_id res chain seq x y z
N MET A 1 4.42 15.46 -14.79
CA MET A 1 3.03 15.20 -15.25
C MET A 1 2.56 13.95 -14.52
N ILE A 2 1.55 14.05 -13.66
CA ILE A 2 0.99 12.92 -12.91
C ILE A 2 0.33 11.98 -13.92
N LYS A 3 0.75 10.72 -13.96
CA LYS A 3 0.31 9.73 -14.96
C LYS A 3 -0.67 8.74 -14.33
N ALA A 4 -1.44 8.04 -15.19
CA ALA A 4 -2.47 7.09 -14.78
C ALA A 4 -1.95 6.00 -13.82
N TYR A 5 -0.68 5.60 -13.93
CA TYR A 5 -0.06 4.62 -13.03
C TYR A 5 0.02 5.09 -11.58
N SER A 6 0.39 6.35 -11.33
CA SER A 6 0.39 6.90 -9.97
C SER A 6 -1.02 6.97 -9.38
N ALA A 7 -2.01 7.33 -10.20
CA ALA A 7 -3.41 7.30 -9.80
C ALA A 7 -3.89 5.87 -9.47
N SER A 8 -3.49 4.88 -10.27
CA SER A 8 -3.77 3.47 -10.05
C SER A 8 -3.19 2.97 -8.73
N ILE A 9 -1.94 3.31 -8.40
CA ILE A 9 -1.33 2.98 -7.10
C ILE A 9 -2.11 3.61 -5.94
N THR A 10 -2.45 4.89 -6.05
CA THR A 10 -3.23 5.59 -5.01
C THR A 10 -4.60 4.95 -4.80
N LEU A 11 -5.33 4.65 -5.87
CA LEU A 11 -6.61 3.96 -5.79
C LEU A 11 -6.48 2.55 -5.22
N THR A 12 -5.43 1.82 -5.59
CA THR A 12 -5.14 0.49 -5.05
C THR A 12 -4.86 0.55 -3.54
N ASN A 13 -4.15 1.58 -3.06
CA ASN A 13 -3.99 1.81 -1.61
C ASN A 13 -5.33 1.99 -0.91
N HIS A 14 -6.25 2.76 -1.48
CA HIS A 14 -7.58 2.96 -0.91
C HIS A 14 -8.41 1.66 -0.90
N ILE A 15 -8.34 0.86 -1.97
CA ILE A 15 -8.97 -0.46 -2.04
C ILE A 15 -8.44 -1.36 -0.93
N LEU A 16 -7.11 -1.43 -0.77
CA LEU A 16 -6.48 -2.26 0.24
C LEU A 16 -6.86 -1.84 1.67
N GLU A 17 -6.84 -0.54 1.97
CA GLU A 17 -7.24 -0.05 3.29
C GLU A 17 -8.71 -0.36 3.59
N ARG A 18 -9.60 -0.20 2.59
CA ARG A 18 -11.01 -0.52 2.73
C ARG A 18 -11.25 -2.03 2.87
N LEU A 19 -10.50 -2.86 2.14
CA LEU A 19 -10.57 -4.31 2.20
C LEU A 19 -10.30 -4.81 3.62
N LEU A 20 -9.18 -4.40 4.24
CA LEU A 20 -8.80 -4.84 5.58
C LEU A 20 -9.86 -4.45 6.63
N LYS A 21 -10.37 -3.21 6.55
CA LYS A 21 -11.45 -2.73 7.45
C LYS A 21 -12.73 -3.54 7.27
N LEU A 22 -13.15 -3.78 6.02
CA LEU A 22 -14.34 -4.58 5.73
C LEU A 22 -14.18 -6.05 6.16
N ALA A 23 -12.97 -6.61 6.06
CA ALA A 23 -12.69 -7.97 6.52
C ALA A 23 -12.96 -8.09 8.03
N LEU A 24 -12.46 -7.14 8.83
CA LEU A 24 -12.70 -7.09 10.27
C LEU A 24 -14.19 -6.92 10.61
N ILE A 25 -14.88 -6.01 9.91
CA ILE A 25 -16.33 -5.80 10.11
C ILE A 25 -17.09 -7.09 9.80
N LYS A 26 -16.79 -7.76 8.69
CA LYS A 26 -17.45 -9.01 8.29
C LYS A 26 -17.17 -10.15 9.25
N ASP A 27 -15.94 -10.24 9.75
CA ASP A 27 -15.55 -11.21 10.76
C ASP A 27 -16.32 -11.02 12.07
N GLU A 28 -16.45 -9.76 12.50
CA GLU A 28 -17.19 -9.37 13.70
C GLU A 28 -18.69 -9.69 13.59
N LEU A 29 -19.24 -9.57 12.38
CA LEU A 29 -20.63 -9.91 12.06
C LEU A 29 -20.83 -11.39 11.73
N LYS A 30 -19.77 -12.21 11.73
CA LYS A 30 -19.82 -13.64 11.40
C LYS A 30 -20.54 -13.97 10.09
N LEU A 31 -20.47 -13.06 9.12
CA LEU A 31 -21.20 -13.13 7.84
C LEU A 31 -22.73 -13.24 7.96
N GLU A 32 -23.31 -12.88 9.11
CA GLU A 32 -24.75 -12.88 9.32
C GLU A 32 -25.44 -11.77 8.51
N ARG A 33 -26.68 -12.05 8.07
CA ARG A 33 -27.51 -11.03 7.42
C ARG A 33 -28.15 -10.16 8.50
N ILE A 34 -27.87 -8.86 8.45
CA ILE A 34 -28.50 -7.88 9.34
C ILE A 34 -29.74 -7.31 8.66
N ASN A 35 -30.86 -7.29 9.38
CA ASN A 35 -32.10 -6.62 8.95
C ASN A 35 -31.85 -5.13 8.71
N PHE A 36 -32.39 -4.58 7.61
CA PHE A 36 -32.09 -3.22 7.18
C PHE A 36 -32.49 -2.16 8.22
N GLU A 37 -33.53 -2.43 9.02
CA GLU A 37 -33.98 -1.56 10.11
C GLU A 37 -32.93 -1.39 11.21
N LYS A 38 -32.01 -2.36 11.36
CA LYS A 38 -30.95 -2.37 12.38
C LYS A 38 -29.60 -1.90 11.85
N TRP A 39 -29.49 -1.50 10.59
CA TRP A 39 -28.19 -1.16 10.00
C TRP A 39 -27.52 0.01 10.71
N ASN A 40 -28.25 1.09 10.99
CA ASN A 40 -27.64 2.24 11.67
C ASN A 40 -27.11 1.83 13.04
N GLU A 41 -27.95 1.25 13.90
CA GLU A 41 -27.55 0.76 15.23
C GLU A 41 -26.34 -0.18 15.15
N THR A 42 -26.37 -1.13 14.20
CA THR A 42 -25.31 -2.12 14.08
C THR A 42 -24.01 -1.45 13.61
N TYR A 43 -24.03 -0.69 12.51
CA TYR A 43 -22.83 -0.17 11.85
C TYR A 43 -22.26 1.11 12.46
N THR A 44 -23.03 1.84 13.28
CA THR A 44 -22.53 3.01 14.05
C THR A 44 -22.15 2.64 15.48
N ALA A 45 -22.21 1.35 15.85
CA ALA A 45 -21.72 0.91 17.14
C ALA A 45 -20.22 1.23 17.29
N ASP A 46 -19.79 1.63 18.50
CA ASP A 46 -18.44 2.11 18.81
C ASP A 46 -17.33 1.20 18.24
N LYS A 47 -17.56 -0.11 18.26
CA LYS A 47 -16.60 -1.10 17.74
C LYS A 47 -16.32 -0.96 16.23
N PHE A 48 -17.29 -0.56 15.42
CA PHE A 48 -17.09 -0.38 13.97
C PHE A 48 -16.55 1.00 13.64
N GLU A 49 -16.91 2.01 14.42
CA GLU A 49 -16.24 3.31 14.36
C GLU A 49 -14.75 3.17 14.70
N GLU A 50 -14.39 2.38 15.70
CA GLU A 50 -12.99 2.08 16.02
C GLU A 50 -12.28 1.42 14.83
N ILE A 51 -12.91 0.45 14.16
CA ILE A 51 -12.32 -0.21 12.98
C ILE A 51 -12.17 0.79 11.82
N ASN A 52 -13.17 1.64 11.56
CA ASN A 52 -13.11 2.63 10.49
C ASN A 52 -11.99 3.67 10.70
N ASN A 53 -11.74 4.05 11.96
CA ASN A 53 -10.71 5.01 12.33
C ASN A 53 -9.33 4.37 12.59
N SER A 54 -9.23 3.04 12.59
CA SER A 54 -7.97 2.32 12.77
C SER A 54 -7.00 2.58 11.62
N THR A 55 -5.71 2.62 11.94
CA THR A 55 -4.65 2.79 10.93
C THR A 55 -4.47 1.51 10.10
N MET A 56 -3.81 1.62 8.93
CA MET A 56 -3.46 0.44 8.13
C MET A 56 -2.56 -0.53 8.93
N PHE A 57 -1.69 -0.02 9.81
CA PHE A 57 -0.87 -0.86 10.68
C PHE A 57 -1.73 -1.69 11.64
N ASP A 58 -2.68 -1.04 12.31
CA ASP A 58 -3.57 -1.71 13.28
C ASP A 58 -4.50 -2.70 12.60
N THR A 59 -5.02 -2.35 11.41
CA THR A 59 -5.92 -3.24 10.66
C THR A 59 -5.20 -4.48 10.13
N ILE A 60 -3.96 -4.36 9.65
CA ILE A 60 -3.12 -5.53 9.29
C ILE A 60 -2.93 -6.42 10.51
N LYS A 61 -2.51 -5.84 11.65
CA LYS A 61 -2.30 -6.57 12.90
C LYS A 61 -3.56 -7.30 13.35
N LYS A 62 -4.70 -6.61 13.40
CA LYS A 62 -6.01 -7.19 13.78
C LYS A 62 -6.45 -8.29 12.80
N CYS A 63 -6.22 -8.13 11.49
CA CYS A 63 -6.55 -9.17 10.50
C CYS A 63 -5.74 -10.44 10.73
N HIS A 64 -4.44 -10.30 11.03
CA HIS A 64 -3.55 -11.42 11.33
C HIS A 64 -3.95 -12.11 12.63
N GLU A 65 -4.18 -11.36 13.71
CA GLU A 65 -4.61 -11.91 15.01
C GLU A 65 -5.93 -12.68 14.89
N ARG A 66 -6.82 -12.25 13.99
CA ARG A 66 -8.11 -12.90 13.69
C ARG A 66 -8.01 -14.00 12.64
N LYS A 67 -6.80 -14.35 12.17
CA LYS A 67 -6.52 -15.36 11.14
C LYS A 67 -7.26 -15.12 9.83
N LEU A 68 -7.43 -13.85 9.46
CA LEU A 68 -7.98 -13.45 8.16
C LEU A 68 -6.90 -13.36 7.08
N ILE A 69 -5.66 -13.17 7.53
CA ILE A 69 -4.44 -13.21 6.74
C ILE A 69 -3.39 -14.06 7.47
N ASP A 70 -2.43 -14.61 6.74
CA ASP A 70 -1.31 -15.38 7.31
C ASP A 70 -0.06 -14.53 7.61
N ASP A 71 1.02 -15.18 8.05
CA ASP A 71 2.28 -14.53 8.41
C ASP A 71 2.98 -13.90 7.19
N GLU A 72 2.93 -14.56 6.03
CA GLU A 72 3.54 -14.09 4.79
C GLU A 72 2.80 -12.87 4.25
N GLU A 73 1.46 -12.94 4.19
CA GLU A 73 0.59 -11.82 3.83
C GLU A 73 0.80 -10.63 4.77
N LYS A 74 0.95 -10.86 6.08
CA LYS A 74 1.23 -9.79 7.05
C LYS A 74 2.57 -9.11 6.79
N GLU A 75 3.63 -9.89 6.56
CA GLU A 75 4.96 -9.35 6.28
C GLU A 75 4.94 -8.53 5.00
N HIS A 76 4.34 -9.08 3.94
CA HIS A 76 4.23 -8.42 2.65
C HIS A 76 3.37 -7.15 2.72
N LEU A 77 2.23 -7.17 3.42
CA LEU A 77 1.41 -5.98 3.65
C LEU A 77 2.14 -4.92 4.48
N THR A 78 2.98 -5.34 5.43
CA THR A 78 3.80 -4.42 6.22
C THR A 78 4.84 -3.73 5.34
N TYR A 79 5.46 -4.47 4.42
CA TYR A 79 6.35 -3.92 3.40
C TYR A 79 5.61 -2.92 2.50
N ILE A 80 4.51 -3.32 1.85
CA ILE A 80 3.70 -2.44 0.98
C ILE A 80 3.28 -1.15 1.69
N ARG A 81 2.86 -1.25 2.96
CA ARG A 81 2.47 -0.08 3.76
C ARG A 81 3.62 0.92 3.86
N GLN A 82 4.83 0.43 4.11
CA GLN A 82 6.01 1.27 4.33
C GLN A 82 6.60 1.81 3.02
N SER A 83 6.72 0.98 1.98
CA SER A 83 7.39 1.30 0.72
C SER A 83 6.48 2.04 -0.27
N ILE A 84 5.23 1.58 -0.44
CA ILE A 84 4.30 2.11 -1.42
C ILE A 84 3.33 3.08 -0.75
N ARG A 85 2.47 2.60 0.15
CA ARG A 85 1.35 3.40 0.67
C ARG A 85 1.81 4.70 1.30
N ASN A 86 2.80 4.68 2.19
CA ASN A 86 3.28 5.88 2.87
C ASN A 86 3.90 6.89 1.90
N GLY A 87 4.64 6.41 0.89
CA GLY A 87 5.23 7.26 -0.14
C GLY A 87 4.16 7.97 -0.98
N PHE A 88 3.09 7.29 -1.36
CA PHE A 88 2.03 7.85 -2.19
C PHE A 88 0.95 8.60 -1.39
N SER A 89 0.83 8.42 -0.07
CA SER A 89 -0.18 9.10 0.76
C SER A 89 0.04 10.61 0.87
N HIS A 90 1.30 11.04 0.96
CA HIS A 90 1.68 12.46 0.99
C HIS A 90 2.55 12.86 -0.21
N TYR A 91 2.60 12.00 -1.23
CA TYR A 91 3.47 12.16 -2.40
C TYR A 91 4.90 12.56 -1.99
N THR A 92 5.60 11.70 -1.26
CA THR A 92 6.95 11.95 -0.74
C THR A 92 7.98 11.19 -1.58
N PRO A 93 8.70 11.85 -2.53
CA PRO A 93 9.63 11.18 -3.44
C PRO A 93 10.70 10.34 -2.74
N LYS A 94 11.26 10.84 -1.63
CA LYS A 94 12.29 10.12 -0.86
C LYS A 94 11.78 8.81 -0.26
N ALA A 95 10.49 8.75 0.09
CA ALA A 95 9.88 7.54 0.62
C ALA A 95 9.57 6.54 -0.49
N ILE A 96 9.08 7.01 -1.65
CA ILE A 96 8.81 6.16 -2.83
C ILE A 96 10.11 5.57 -3.39
N LEU A 97 11.15 6.38 -3.48
CA LEU A 97 12.45 6.01 -4.03
C LEU A 97 13.42 5.54 -2.93
N LYS A 98 12.94 5.11 -1.76
CA LYS A 98 13.83 4.78 -0.65
C LYS A 98 14.82 3.67 -1.01
N ASP A 99 14.31 2.60 -1.60
CA ASP A 99 15.05 1.37 -1.88
C ASP A 99 15.65 1.33 -3.30
N ASN A 100 15.38 2.34 -4.12
CA ASN A 100 15.82 2.41 -5.52
C ASN A 100 16.44 3.77 -5.84
N TYR A 101 17.51 3.77 -6.65
CA TYR A 101 18.14 4.97 -7.24
C TYR A 101 18.93 5.85 -6.26
N ASP A 102 20.18 5.48 -5.99
CA ASP A 102 21.10 6.25 -5.14
C ASP A 102 21.89 7.34 -5.89
N THR A 103 22.63 8.12 -5.10
CA THR A 103 23.57 9.15 -5.56
C THR A 103 24.53 8.58 -6.59
N LYS A 104 24.59 9.19 -7.78
CA LYS A 104 25.64 8.89 -8.76
C LYS A 104 26.68 10.00 -8.79
N THR A 105 27.93 9.59 -8.91
CA THR A 105 29.06 10.49 -9.13
C THR A 105 29.32 10.62 -10.62
N PHE A 106 29.22 11.84 -11.13
CA PHE A 106 29.60 12.19 -12.49
C PHE A 106 30.98 12.81 -12.49
N THR A 107 31.83 12.35 -13.41
CA THR A 107 33.16 12.94 -13.62
C THR A 107 33.13 13.78 -14.88
N LEU A 108 33.25 15.10 -14.73
CA LEU A 108 33.45 16.01 -15.85
C LEU A 108 34.92 15.91 -16.28
N ARG A 109 35.13 15.68 -17.58
CA ARG A 109 36.44 15.63 -18.20
C ARG A 109 36.61 16.75 -19.22
N ASP A 110 37.84 17.23 -19.39
CA ASP A 110 38.18 18.21 -20.43
C ASP A 110 38.27 17.54 -21.82
N ARG A 111 38.57 18.35 -22.85
CA ARG A 111 38.78 17.84 -24.22
C ARG A 111 39.96 16.88 -24.33
N ASN A 112 40.87 16.90 -23.35
CA ASN A 112 42.04 16.02 -23.27
C ASN A 112 41.79 14.81 -22.34
N HIS A 113 40.54 14.58 -21.93
CA HIS A 113 40.10 13.51 -21.02
C HIS A 113 40.64 13.59 -19.58
N ASN A 114 41.21 14.72 -19.18
CA ASN A 114 41.61 14.94 -17.78
C ASN A 114 40.36 15.19 -16.92
N GLU A 115 40.33 14.59 -15.74
CA GLU A 115 39.28 14.83 -14.75
C GLU A 115 39.34 16.28 -14.25
N ILE A 116 38.27 17.04 -14.50
CA ILE A 116 38.13 18.44 -14.05
C ILE A 116 37.41 18.48 -12.70
N LYS A 117 36.32 17.71 -12.58
CA LYS A 117 35.43 17.81 -11.42
C LYS A 117 34.60 16.55 -11.24
N LYS A 118 34.48 16.11 -9.99
CA LYS A 118 33.45 15.16 -9.56
C LYS A 118 32.22 15.90 -9.06
N ILE A 119 31.06 15.51 -9.55
CA ILE A 119 29.75 16.01 -9.12
C ILE A 119 28.97 14.82 -8.59
N GLU A 120 28.63 14.85 -7.31
CA GLU A 120 27.70 13.90 -6.73
C GLU A 120 26.28 14.42 -6.90
N MET A 121 25.40 13.58 -7.44
CA MET A 121 24.01 13.93 -7.68
C MET A 121 23.10 12.92 -7.00
N ASN A 122 22.42 13.34 -5.94
CA ASN A 122 21.37 12.55 -5.32
C ASN A 122 20.07 12.74 -6.10
N TYR A 123 19.68 11.70 -6.83
CA TYR A 123 18.45 11.72 -7.63
C TYR A 123 17.19 11.87 -6.80
N LYS A 124 17.23 11.49 -5.52
CA LYS A 124 16.13 11.64 -4.57
C LYS A 124 15.95 13.07 -4.09
N ASP A 125 16.89 13.98 -4.36
CA ASP A 125 16.82 15.40 -3.98
C ASP A 125 16.48 16.34 -5.15
N ILE A 126 16.63 15.88 -6.39
CA ILE A 126 16.49 16.72 -7.59
C ILE A 126 15.12 16.49 -8.26
N PRO A 127 14.24 17.51 -8.35
CA PRO A 127 12.85 17.33 -8.79
C PRO A 127 12.65 16.69 -10.17
N ILE A 128 13.54 16.98 -11.13
CA ILE A 128 13.46 16.41 -12.49
C ILE A 128 13.72 14.90 -12.45
N PHE A 129 14.73 14.47 -11.67
CA PHE A 129 15.03 13.04 -11.51
C PHE A 129 13.97 12.34 -10.67
N GLN A 130 13.49 12.95 -9.58
CA GLN A 130 12.37 12.43 -8.80
C GLN A 130 11.16 12.14 -9.70
N SER A 131 10.80 13.08 -10.58
CA SER A 131 9.66 12.92 -11.49
C SER A 131 9.85 11.78 -12.47
N HIS A 132 11.07 11.60 -13.00
CA HIS A 132 11.41 10.51 -13.91
C HIS A 132 11.35 9.15 -13.21
N TYR A 133 12.01 9.01 -12.06
CA TYR A 133 12.10 7.74 -11.35
C TYR A 133 10.78 7.33 -10.69
N ILE A 134 9.97 8.28 -10.21
CA ILE A 134 8.61 7.98 -9.75
C ILE A 134 7.74 7.47 -10.91
N ASP A 135 7.85 8.06 -12.10
CA ASP A 135 7.12 7.57 -13.26
C ASP A 135 7.53 6.15 -13.63
N GLN A 136 8.84 5.86 -13.66
CA GLN A 136 9.35 4.51 -13.89
C GLN A 136 8.85 3.52 -12.84
N PHE A 137 9.03 3.84 -11.55
CA PHE A 137 8.55 3.03 -10.44
C PHE A 137 7.04 2.73 -10.58
N THR A 138 6.23 3.75 -10.86
CA THR A 138 4.78 3.55 -10.97
C THR A 138 4.40 2.68 -12.15
N ARG A 139 5.11 2.78 -13.28
CA ARG A 139 4.88 1.95 -14.47
C ARG A 139 5.23 0.49 -14.21
N GLU A 140 6.33 0.25 -13.51
CA GLU A 140 6.84 -1.08 -13.22
C GLU A 140 5.95 -1.82 -12.21
N HIS A 141 5.46 -1.12 -11.17
CA HIS A 141 4.80 -1.77 -10.04
C HIS A 141 3.28 -1.64 -9.98
N ALA A 142 2.65 -0.73 -10.72
CA ALA A 142 1.20 -0.48 -10.56
C ALA A 142 0.34 -1.71 -10.83
N LEU A 143 0.65 -2.48 -11.88
CA LEU A 143 -0.13 -3.67 -12.24
C LEU A 143 0.08 -4.80 -11.22
N GLU A 144 1.33 -5.13 -10.93
CA GLU A 144 1.69 -6.16 -9.94
C GLU A 144 1.06 -5.87 -8.57
N TYR A 145 1.11 -4.61 -8.13
CA TYR A 145 0.49 -4.21 -6.88
C TYR A 145 -1.04 -4.37 -6.90
N PHE A 146 -1.69 -4.00 -7.99
CA PHE A 146 -3.13 -4.21 -8.16
C PHE A 146 -3.49 -5.70 -8.14
N ASP A 147 -2.76 -6.52 -8.88
CA ASP A 147 -2.98 -7.97 -8.95
C ASP A 147 -2.82 -8.63 -7.59
N TYR A 148 -1.80 -8.23 -6.82
CA TYR A 148 -1.63 -8.67 -5.44
C TYR A 148 -2.85 -8.34 -4.58
N VAL A 149 -3.32 -7.08 -4.60
CA VAL A 149 -4.49 -6.67 -3.81
C VAL A 149 -5.74 -7.43 -4.27
N PHE A 150 -5.88 -7.69 -5.58
CA PHE A 150 -6.99 -8.45 -6.12
C PHE A 150 -6.99 -9.92 -5.65
N VAL A 151 -5.83 -10.58 -5.63
CA VAL A 151 -5.67 -11.93 -5.09
C VAL A 151 -5.98 -11.95 -3.60
N LEU A 152 -5.49 -10.95 -2.85
CA LEU A 152 -5.75 -10.82 -1.41
C LEU A 152 -7.24 -10.68 -1.09
N ILE A 153 -8.03 -9.98 -1.91
CA ILE A 153 -9.50 -9.91 -1.75
C ILE A 153 -10.09 -11.33 -1.72
N ASN A 154 -9.65 -12.20 -2.62
CA ASN A 154 -10.15 -13.57 -2.71
C ASN A 154 -9.64 -14.43 -1.55
N SER A 155 -8.37 -14.29 -1.16
CA SER A 155 -7.78 -14.96 0.01
C SER A 155 -8.58 -14.67 1.29
N ILE A 156 -8.74 -13.38 1.63
CA ILE A 156 -9.49 -12.92 2.80
C ILE A 156 -10.95 -13.41 2.75
N LYS A 157 -11.59 -13.32 1.57
CA LYS A 157 -12.95 -13.81 1.39
C LYS A 157 -13.02 -15.30 1.75
N ASN A 158 -12.14 -16.12 1.20
CA ASN A 158 -12.12 -17.56 1.47
C ASN A 158 -11.86 -17.86 2.96
N ASN A 159 -10.92 -17.16 3.59
CA ASN A 159 -10.63 -17.30 5.02
C ASN A 159 -11.86 -16.98 5.89
N LEU A 160 -12.59 -15.90 5.57
CA LEU A 160 -13.87 -15.59 6.23
C LEU A 160 -14.91 -16.69 6.04
N MET A 161 -15.03 -17.25 4.83
CA MET A 161 -15.97 -18.35 4.57
C MET A 161 -15.62 -19.59 5.39
N ILE A 162 -14.36 -20.02 5.38
CA ILE A 162 -13.89 -21.20 6.12
C ILE A 162 -14.15 -21.02 7.62
N LYS A 163 -13.85 -19.82 8.14
CA LYS A 163 -13.99 -19.50 9.57
C LYS A 163 -15.45 -19.55 10.05
N HIS A 164 -16.40 -19.09 9.24
CA HIS A 164 -17.80 -18.91 9.68
C HIS A 164 -18.82 -19.87 9.04
N ARG A 165 -18.49 -20.61 7.97
CA ARG A 165 -19.37 -21.63 7.35
C ARG A 165 -19.13 -23.06 7.82
N SER A 166 -18.22 -23.29 8.77
CA SER A 166 -17.97 -24.63 9.33
C SER A 166 -18.94 -25.03 10.47
N CYS A 167 -20.16 -24.46 10.50
CA CYS A 167 -21.25 -24.82 11.41
C CYS A 167 -22.51 -25.16 10.61
#